data_AF-A0A383VG21-F1
#
_entry.id   AF-A0A383VG21-F1
#
_cell.length_a   1.000
_cell.length_b   1.000
_cell.length_c   1.000
_cell.angle_alpha   90.00
_cell.angle_beta   90.00
_cell.angle_gamma   90.00
#
_symmetry.space_group_name_H-M   'P 1'
#
loop_
_entity.id
_entity.type
_entity.pdbx_description
1 polymer ?
#
loop_
_entity_poly.entity_id
_entity_poly.type
_entity_poly.pdbx_seq_one_letter_code
_entity_poly.pdbx_strand_id
1 'polypeptide(L)'
;MYKDKGTPLLFGGVASSCSGSFCKSRETYWGRTCSFNSEQTWGVCNQEQRRHSLEYARTLGNGDILRLTPCHVLKFLRGRTLWLIGDSHSKTLYRALQCFLFDFWDQRECEASAAAADVQALYNLPAAPGQSKCFHLLGKGGGRVCMVHAVLGSSLVGNSQVAEGGVLPLLQSRFARRTDIFYINFGVWHKKSDTWRASFKPALEALGRFYKATKSRFPHVLYRETPAEHPKDSSSNACQSMRGYTYQPWDGRLVVNPAARIAVQGWDSGGWMNTAARTVLGKYKIPVVAAFNISVPLANNHIAAAAAAPAAAPAAAAAAAVAGTRYRYKIPVVAAFNISVPLANNHIGSHMSPELDCLHYCVPGVPEMWVWYLFNAIASGRSGIKAIASSSSREDMAAATRSPNLKYKCVPTATMF
;
A
#
# COMPACT_ATOMS: atom_id res chain seq x y z
N MET A 1 8.84 -10.00 -22.79
CA MET A 1 7.42 -9.60 -22.60
C MET A 1 7.31 -8.09 -22.51
N TYR A 2 8.08 -7.45 -21.62
CA TYR A 2 8.25 -5.99 -21.61
C TYR A 2 9.56 -5.58 -22.29
N LYS A 3 9.67 -4.33 -22.75
CA LYS A 3 10.88 -3.68 -23.28
C LYS A 3 11.37 -2.60 -22.31
N ASP A 4 12.69 -2.48 -22.11
CA ASP A 4 13.29 -1.61 -21.08
C ASP A 4 13.43 -0.11 -21.48
N LYS A 5 12.77 0.33 -22.56
CA LYS A 5 12.78 1.73 -23.00
C LYS A 5 11.47 2.43 -22.64
N GLY A 6 11.52 3.39 -21.72
CA GLY A 6 10.39 4.27 -21.37
C GLY A 6 10.10 4.34 -19.87
N THR A 7 8.86 4.63 -19.52
CA THR A 7 8.36 4.64 -18.14
C THR A 7 8.55 3.25 -17.49
N PRO A 8 8.98 3.15 -16.21
CA PRO A 8 9.03 1.86 -15.52
C PRO A 8 7.65 1.20 -15.42
N LEU A 9 7.61 -0.14 -15.46
CA LEU A 9 6.36 -0.90 -15.37
C LEU A 9 5.52 -0.51 -14.15
N LEU A 10 6.18 -0.32 -13.01
CA LEU A 10 5.52 0.07 -11.77
C LEU A 10 4.83 1.44 -11.84
N PHE A 11 5.27 2.36 -12.69
CA PHE A 11 4.70 3.70 -12.86
C PHE A 11 3.89 3.83 -14.17
N GLY A 12 3.31 2.73 -14.66
CA GLY A 12 2.43 2.72 -15.85
C GLY A 12 3.09 2.26 -17.15
N GLY A 13 4.40 1.96 -17.16
CA GLY A 13 5.12 1.44 -18.34
C GLY A 13 4.56 0.13 -18.91
N VAL A 14 3.69 -0.56 -18.16
CA VAL A 14 2.93 -1.72 -18.65
C VAL A 14 2.13 -1.37 -19.92
N ALA A 15 1.58 -0.15 -20.00
CA ALA A 15 0.67 0.28 -21.07
C ALA A 15 1.31 0.30 -22.47
N SER A 16 2.55 0.75 -22.58
CA SER A 16 3.27 0.92 -23.86
C SER A 16 4.27 -0.20 -24.18
N SER A 17 4.77 -0.92 -23.17
CA SER A 17 5.92 -1.81 -23.34
C SER A 17 5.59 -3.30 -23.47
N CYS A 18 4.33 -3.73 -23.33
CA CYS A 18 3.95 -5.14 -23.42
C CYS A 18 3.81 -5.61 -24.88
N SER A 19 4.47 -6.71 -25.24
CA SER A 19 4.31 -7.36 -26.56
C SER A 19 4.16 -8.89 -26.44
N GLY A 20 3.11 -9.43 -27.07
CA GLY A 20 2.81 -10.87 -27.16
C GLY A 20 1.36 -11.21 -26.78
N SER A 21 0.91 -12.43 -27.07
CA SER A 21 -0.48 -12.91 -26.88
C SER A 21 -0.96 -12.97 -25.42
N PHE A 22 -0.06 -12.80 -24.45
CA PHE A 22 -0.41 -12.70 -23.02
C PHE A 22 -0.70 -11.27 -22.55
N CYS A 23 -0.42 -10.26 -23.37
CA CYS A 23 -0.72 -8.86 -23.06
C CYS A 23 -2.23 -8.60 -23.16
N LYS A 24 -2.76 -7.81 -22.24
CA LYS A 24 -4.17 -7.38 -22.26
C LYS A 24 -4.34 -6.10 -23.10
N SER A 25 -5.50 -5.97 -23.77
CA SER A 25 -5.81 -4.74 -24.52
C SER A 25 -5.82 -3.52 -23.61
N ARG A 26 -5.36 -2.39 -24.14
CA ARG A 26 -5.33 -1.08 -23.48
C ARG A 26 -6.59 -0.25 -23.74
N GLU A 27 -7.48 -0.74 -24.60
CA GLU A 27 -8.77 -0.13 -24.97
C GLU A 27 -9.90 -0.52 -24.01
N THR A 28 -9.65 -1.41 -23.05
CA THR A 28 -10.60 -1.75 -21.99
C THR A 28 -10.68 -0.60 -20.98
N TYR A 29 -11.71 -0.59 -20.11
CA TYR A 29 -11.80 0.33 -18.97
C TYR A 29 -10.48 0.36 -18.19
N TRP A 30 -10.07 -0.82 -17.68
CA TRP A 30 -8.82 -0.97 -16.93
C TRP A 30 -7.58 -0.58 -17.74
N GLY A 31 -7.59 -0.76 -19.06
CA GLY A 31 -6.50 -0.34 -19.94
C GLY A 31 -6.28 1.17 -19.93
N ARG A 32 -7.37 1.95 -19.93
CA ARG A 32 -7.35 3.41 -19.78
C ARG A 32 -7.04 3.84 -18.35
N THR A 33 -7.74 3.30 -17.35
CA THR A 33 -7.46 3.48 -15.91
C THR A 33 -5.96 3.32 -15.59
N CYS A 34 -5.32 2.26 -16.10
CA CYS A 34 -3.91 1.97 -15.85
C CYS A 34 -2.94 2.59 -16.88
N SER A 35 -3.44 3.37 -17.84
CA SER A 35 -2.64 4.32 -18.61
C SER A 35 -2.37 5.61 -17.82
N PHE A 36 -3.16 5.85 -16.76
CA PHE A 36 -3.15 7.07 -15.96
C PHE A 36 -3.42 8.32 -16.82
N ASN A 37 -4.51 8.28 -17.60
CA ASN A 37 -5.13 9.45 -18.22
C ASN A 37 -6.16 10.08 -17.26
N SER A 38 -6.18 11.42 -17.21
CA SER A 38 -6.97 12.20 -16.25
C SER A 38 -8.50 12.06 -16.37
N GLU A 39 -8.97 11.44 -17.45
CA GLU A 39 -10.39 11.32 -17.80
C GLU A 39 -11.12 10.16 -17.09
N GLN A 40 -10.40 9.11 -16.67
CA GLN A 40 -11.01 7.82 -16.28
C GLN A 40 -10.41 7.18 -15.02
N THR A 41 -9.74 7.96 -14.18
CA THR A 41 -9.07 7.44 -12.97
C THR A 41 -9.18 8.39 -11.78
N TRP A 42 -9.53 7.84 -10.61
CA TRP A 42 -9.53 8.58 -9.36
C TRP A 42 -8.10 8.97 -8.97
N GLY A 43 -7.80 10.28 -9.03
CA GLY A 43 -6.55 10.86 -8.55
C GLY A 43 -5.34 10.62 -9.45
N VAL A 44 -5.44 10.88 -10.75
CA VAL A 44 -4.28 10.79 -11.65
C VAL A 44 -3.24 11.86 -11.35
N CYS A 45 -2.01 11.45 -11.00
CA CYS A 45 -0.87 12.34 -10.84
C CYS A 45 -0.65 13.20 -12.11
N ASN A 46 -0.53 14.51 -11.98
CA ASN A 46 -0.22 15.40 -13.10
C ASN A 46 1.20 15.08 -13.67
N GLN A 47 1.55 15.63 -14.84
CA GLN A 47 2.85 15.34 -15.47
C GLN A 47 4.05 15.63 -14.54
N GLU A 48 3.94 16.66 -13.71
CA GLU A 48 5.02 17.11 -12.85
C GLU A 48 5.15 16.29 -11.55
N GLN A 49 4.03 15.90 -10.93
CA GLN A 49 3.99 14.90 -9.85
C GLN A 49 4.48 13.53 -10.32
N ARG A 50 4.15 13.12 -11.56
CA ARG A 50 4.68 11.88 -12.15
C ARG A 50 6.19 11.96 -12.33
N ARG A 51 6.71 13.10 -12.80
CA ARG A 51 8.15 13.38 -12.86
C ARG A 51 8.80 13.27 -11.48
N HIS A 52 8.24 13.93 -10.46
CA HIS A 52 8.74 13.88 -9.09
C HIS A 52 8.68 12.49 -8.47
N SER A 53 7.57 11.77 -8.63
CA SER A 53 7.41 10.39 -8.15
C SER A 53 8.44 9.46 -8.79
N LEU A 54 8.76 9.65 -10.07
CA LEU A 54 9.78 8.89 -10.78
C LEU A 54 11.21 9.25 -10.35
N GLU A 55 11.52 10.55 -10.21
CA GLU A 55 12.80 11.05 -9.69
C GLU A 55 13.07 10.53 -8.28
N TYR A 56 12.05 10.63 -7.42
CA TYR A 56 12.01 10.08 -6.08
C TYR A 56 12.28 8.58 -6.07
N ALA A 57 11.57 7.84 -6.93
CA ALA A 57 11.75 6.41 -7.12
C ALA A 57 13.18 6.03 -7.51
N ARG A 58 13.93 6.87 -8.26
CA ARG A 58 15.33 6.57 -8.61
C ARG A 58 16.24 6.37 -7.39
N THR A 59 15.90 6.96 -6.23
CA THR A 59 16.68 6.82 -5.00
C THR A 59 16.19 5.72 -4.05
N LEU A 60 14.98 5.19 -4.24
CA LEU A 60 14.44 4.12 -3.40
C LEU A 60 15.21 2.81 -3.68
N GLY A 61 16.00 2.35 -2.70
CA GLY A 61 16.81 1.14 -2.85
C GLY A 61 17.78 1.20 -4.03
N ASN A 62 18.45 2.34 -4.24
CA ASN A 62 19.36 2.56 -5.37
C ASN A 62 18.71 2.25 -6.75
N GLY A 63 17.44 2.65 -6.91
CA GLY A 63 16.68 2.45 -8.14
C GLY A 63 16.18 1.02 -8.37
N ASP A 64 16.32 0.10 -7.40
CA ASP A 64 15.76 -1.26 -7.47
C ASP A 64 14.23 -1.24 -7.72
N ILE A 65 13.53 -0.21 -7.25
CA ILE A 65 12.09 -0.04 -7.49
C ILE A 65 11.74 0.07 -8.99
N LEU A 66 12.59 0.73 -9.78
CA LEU A 66 12.35 0.91 -11.22
C LEU A 66 12.48 -0.43 -11.97
N ARG A 67 13.26 -1.36 -11.39
CA ARG A 67 13.49 -2.72 -11.86
C ARG A 67 12.47 -3.73 -11.31
N LEU A 68 11.41 -3.27 -10.62
CA LEU A 68 10.35 -4.15 -10.14
C LEU A 68 9.42 -4.56 -11.29
N THR A 69 9.37 -5.87 -11.57
CA THR A 69 8.46 -6.46 -12.58
C THR A 69 7.33 -7.25 -11.90
N PRO A 70 6.17 -7.44 -12.54
CA PRO A 70 5.07 -8.25 -11.99
C PRO A 70 5.53 -9.66 -11.58
N CYS A 71 6.42 -10.26 -12.37
CA CYS A 71 7.05 -11.56 -12.11
C CYS A 71 7.75 -11.64 -10.74
N HIS A 72 8.30 -10.53 -10.24
CA HIS A 72 8.93 -10.47 -8.92
C HIS A 72 7.92 -10.65 -7.78
N VAL A 73 6.70 -10.15 -7.93
CA VAL A 73 5.60 -10.30 -6.96
C VAL A 73 4.90 -11.65 -7.14
N LEU A 74 4.58 -12.05 -8.38
CA LEU A 74 3.78 -13.24 -8.69
C LEU A 74 4.37 -14.54 -8.13
N LYS A 75 5.70 -14.70 -8.09
CA LYS A 75 6.37 -15.87 -7.50
C LYS A 75 6.07 -16.08 -6.00
N PHE A 76 5.60 -15.03 -5.31
CA PHE A 76 5.14 -15.10 -3.93
C PHE A 76 3.61 -15.22 -3.80
N LEU A 77 2.83 -14.87 -4.85
CA LEU A 77 1.36 -14.91 -4.81
C LEU A 77 0.74 -16.18 -5.42
N ARG A 78 1.50 -16.97 -6.20
CA ARG A 78 1.05 -18.27 -6.74
C ARG A 78 0.35 -19.11 -5.68
N GLY A 79 -0.88 -19.51 -5.95
CA GLY A 79 -1.68 -20.38 -5.08
C GLY A 79 -2.11 -19.76 -3.76
N ARG A 80 -1.83 -18.48 -3.49
CA ARG A 80 -2.14 -17.75 -2.25
C ARG A 80 -3.18 -16.65 -2.49
N THR A 81 -3.85 -16.23 -1.43
CA THR A 81 -4.49 -14.91 -1.34
C THR A 81 -3.52 -13.92 -0.71
N LEU A 82 -3.42 -12.71 -1.26
CA LEU A 82 -2.93 -11.53 -0.55
C LEU A 82 -4.13 -10.75 -0.02
N TRP A 83 -4.33 -10.77 1.30
CA TRP A 83 -5.38 -10.04 2.00
C TRP A 83 -4.87 -8.66 2.42
N LEU A 84 -5.26 -7.63 1.67
CA LEU A 84 -5.08 -6.22 2.01
C LEU A 84 -6.24 -5.80 2.92
N ILE A 85 -5.99 -5.53 4.19
CA ILE A 85 -7.05 -5.24 5.17
C ILE A 85 -6.84 -3.82 5.70
N GLY A 86 -7.86 -2.95 5.60
CA GLY A 86 -7.75 -1.61 6.17
C GLY A 86 -8.71 -0.56 5.62
N ASP A 87 -8.29 0.70 5.76
CA ASP A 87 -9.02 1.88 5.30
C ASP A 87 -8.81 2.20 3.80
N SER A 88 -9.12 3.44 3.39
CA SER A 88 -8.98 3.92 2.02
C SER A 88 -7.57 3.77 1.45
N HIS A 89 -6.50 3.87 2.24
CA HIS A 89 -5.14 3.63 1.75
C HIS A 89 -4.89 2.16 1.38
N SER A 90 -5.66 1.21 1.94
CA SER A 90 -5.64 -0.18 1.49
C SER A 90 -6.40 -0.36 0.17
N LYS A 91 -7.43 0.45 -0.10
CA LYS A 91 -8.07 0.53 -1.44
C LYS A 91 -7.11 1.12 -2.48
N THR A 92 -6.38 2.18 -2.17
CA THR A 92 -5.42 2.78 -3.12
C THR A 92 -4.28 1.81 -3.46
N LEU A 93 -3.74 1.08 -2.48
CA LEU A 93 -2.77 0.00 -2.73
C LEU A 93 -3.35 -1.14 -3.58
N TYR A 94 -4.60 -1.52 -3.34
CA TYR A 94 -5.29 -2.53 -4.13
C TYR A 94 -5.44 -2.11 -5.61
N ARG A 95 -5.80 -0.84 -5.87
CA ARG A 95 -5.84 -0.26 -7.22
C ARG A 95 -4.46 -0.19 -7.88
N ALA A 96 -3.43 0.23 -7.15
CA ALA A 96 -2.04 0.20 -7.64
C ALA A 96 -1.57 -1.22 -8.02
N LEU A 97 -1.95 -2.24 -7.23
CA LEU A 97 -1.67 -3.64 -7.53
C LEU A 97 -2.43 -4.16 -8.77
N GLN A 98 -3.64 -3.66 -9.05
CA GLN A 98 -4.40 -4.01 -10.26
C GLN A 98 -3.75 -3.47 -11.53
N CYS A 99 -3.20 -2.25 -11.48
CA CYS A 99 -2.44 -1.68 -12.60
C CYS A 99 -1.03 -2.27 -12.73
N PHE A 100 -0.36 -2.57 -11.62
CA PHE A 100 0.94 -3.23 -11.68
C PHE A 100 0.85 -4.66 -12.22
N LEU A 101 -0.14 -5.45 -11.76
CA LEU A 101 -0.35 -6.84 -12.19
C LEU A 101 -1.27 -6.96 -13.42
N PHE A 102 -1.50 -5.87 -14.18
CA PHE A 102 -2.52 -5.74 -15.23
C PHE A 102 -2.60 -6.91 -16.22
N ASP A 103 -1.48 -7.34 -16.82
CA ASP A 103 -1.49 -8.45 -17.80
C ASP A 103 -1.76 -9.82 -17.18
N PHE A 104 -1.72 -9.91 -15.85
CA PHE A 104 -1.82 -11.15 -15.07
C PHE A 104 -3.18 -11.34 -14.39
N TRP A 105 -4.21 -10.57 -14.75
CA TRP A 105 -5.60 -10.82 -14.36
C TRP A 105 -6.57 -10.64 -15.53
N ASP A 106 -7.84 -10.99 -15.32
CA ASP A 106 -8.88 -10.95 -16.35
C ASP A 106 -9.70 -9.63 -16.37
N GLN A 107 -9.29 -8.63 -15.60
CA GLN A 107 -9.92 -7.31 -15.47
C GLN A 107 -11.35 -7.33 -14.87
N ARG A 108 -11.75 -8.43 -14.21
CA ARG A 108 -13.01 -8.57 -13.47
C ARG A 108 -12.78 -8.55 -11.96
N GLU A 109 -13.61 -7.79 -11.25
CA GLU A 109 -13.58 -7.80 -9.78
C GLU A 109 -14.58 -8.81 -9.23
N CYS A 110 -14.12 -9.65 -8.31
CA CYS A 110 -14.89 -10.73 -7.70
C CYS A 110 -15.10 -10.47 -6.20
N GLU A 111 -16.18 -11.02 -5.64
CA GLU A 111 -16.34 -11.08 -4.18
C GLU A 111 -15.36 -12.06 -3.51
N ALA A 112 -15.08 -11.86 -2.22
CA ALA A 112 -14.10 -12.68 -1.48
C ALA A 112 -14.52 -14.14 -1.26
N SER A 113 -15.84 -14.42 -1.25
CA SER A 113 -16.45 -15.75 -1.23
C SER A 113 -17.51 -15.84 -2.32
N ALA A 114 -17.86 -17.07 -2.73
CA ALA A 114 -19.06 -17.31 -3.55
C ALA A 114 -20.33 -17.37 -2.69
N ALA A 115 -20.22 -17.62 -1.38
CA ALA A 115 -21.35 -17.62 -0.45
C ALA A 115 -21.73 -16.18 -0.06
N ALA A 116 -22.95 -15.77 -0.41
CA ALA A 116 -23.43 -14.40 -0.16
C ALA A 116 -23.44 -14.03 1.34
N ALA A 117 -23.73 -14.99 2.23
CA ALA A 117 -23.72 -14.77 3.68
C ALA A 117 -22.33 -14.41 4.23
N ASP A 118 -21.27 -15.00 3.67
CA ASP A 118 -19.88 -14.68 4.05
C ASP A 118 -19.49 -13.28 3.57
N VAL A 119 -19.87 -12.93 2.34
CA VAL A 119 -19.64 -11.58 1.79
C VAL A 119 -20.38 -10.54 2.64
N GLN A 120 -21.63 -10.81 3.01
CA GLN A 120 -22.41 -9.92 3.88
C GLN A 120 -21.79 -9.80 5.28
N ALA A 121 -21.20 -10.87 5.83
CA ALA A 121 -20.46 -10.80 7.10
C ALA A 121 -19.20 -9.92 7.03
N LEU A 122 -18.58 -9.75 5.86
CA LEU A 122 -17.51 -8.76 5.63
C LEU A 122 -18.04 -7.34 5.34
N TYR A 123 -19.33 -7.18 5.04
CA TYR A 123 -19.97 -5.88 4.77
C TYR A 123 -20.57 -5.29 6.05
N ASN A 124 -21.05 -6.12 6.97
CA ASN A 124 -21.63 -5.77 8.26
C ASN A 124 -20.53 -5.38 9.28
N LEU A 125 -19.86 -4.23 9.06
CA LEU A 125 -18.85 -3.68 9.97
C LEU A 125 -19.37 -2.40 10.65
N PRO A 126 -19.16 -2.22 11.97
CA PRO A 126 -19.90 -1.21 12.75
C PRO A 126 -19.44 0.25 12.55
N ALA A 127 -18.22 0.48 12.05
CA ALA A 127 -17.64 1.83 11.92
C ALA A 127 -17.91 2.50 10.56
N ALA A 128 -18.14 1.70 9.53
CA ALA A 128 -18.52 2.07 8.17
C ALA A 128 -18.86 0.78 7.41
N PRO A 129 -19.74 0.81 6.39
CA PRO A 129 -19.99 -0.35 5.54
C PRO A 129 -18.69 -0.97 5.01
N GLY A 130 -18.52 -2.25 5.32
CA GLY A 130 -17.40 -3.05 4.85
C GLY A 130 -17.53 -3.32 3.35
N GLN A 131 -16.41 -3.67 2.73
CA GLN A 131 -16.34 -4.02 1.31
C GLN A 131 -15.35 -5.16 1.14
N SER A 132 -15.66 -6.08 0.24
CA SER A 132 -14.80 -7.19 -0.20
C SER A 132 -14.63 -7.06 -1.71
N LYS A 133 -13.39 -7.02 -2.20
CA LYS A 133 -13.10 -7.09 -3.64
C LYS A 133 -11.82 -7.87 -3.87
N CYS A 134 -11.83 -8.77 -4.85
CA CYS A 134 -10.69 -9.56 -5.23
C CYS A 134 -10.46 -9.49 -6.75
N PHE A 135 -9.21 -9.56 -7.17
CA PHE A 135 -8.86 -9.92 -8.54
C PHE A 135 -8.04 -11.21 -8.57
N HIS A 136 -8.36 -12.07 -9.54
CA HIS A 136 -7.83 -13.42 -9.64
C HIS A 136 -6.68 -13.46 -10.64
N LEU A 137 -5.56 -14.07 -10.24
CA LEU A 137 -4.33 -14.11 -11.01
C LEU A 137 -4.38 -15.25 -12.03
N LEU A 138 -3.98 -14.95 -13.26
CA LEU A 138 -3.97 -15.86 -14.40
C LEU A 138 -2.69 -16.70 -14.46
N GLY A 139 -2.77 -17.83 -15.18
CA GLY A 139 -1.62 -18.69 -15.48
C GLY A 139 -1.32 -19.75 -14.41
N LYS A 140 -0.23 -20.49 -14.62
CA LYS A 140 0.13 -21.67 -13.81
C LYS A 140 0.46 -21.26 -12.36
N GLY A 141 -0.37 -21.75 -11.44
CA GLY A 141 -0.33 -21.47 -10.00
C GLY A 141 -1.43 -20.54 -9.52
N GLY A 142 -2.01 -19.70 -10.39
CA GLY A 142 -3.09 -18.77 -10.03
C GLY A 142 -2.79 -17.94 -8.77
N GLY A 143 -3.78 -17.83 -7.88
CA GLY A 143 -3.76 -16.97 -6.70
C GLY A 143 -4.72 -15.79 -6.86
N ARG A 144 -4.80 -14.93 -5.84
CA ARG A 144 -5.63 -13.71 -5.89
C ARG A 144 -5.11 -12.62 -4.96
N VAL A 145 -5.41 -11.37 -5.28
CA VAL A 145 -5.28 -10.24 -4.34
C VAL A 145 -6.69 -9.85 -3.93
N CYS A 146 -6.94 -9.70 -2.64
CA CYS A 146 -8.23 -9.35 -2.06
C CYS A 146 -8.07 -8.15 -1.12
N MET A 147 -8.99 -7.20 -1.20
CA MET A 147 -9.11 -6.07 -0.30
C MET A 147 -10.35 -6.25 0.59
N VAL A 148 -10.18 -6.03 1.89
CA VAL A 148 -11.25 -5.95 2.89
C VAL A 148 -11.21 -4.58 3.56
N HIS A 149 -12.28 -3.81 3.37
CA HIS A 149 -12.40 -2.46 3.91
C HIS A 149 -12.81 -2.50 5.39
N ALA A 150 -11.83 -2.49 6.29
CA ALA A 150 -11.99 -2.54 7.74
C ALA A 150 -11.26 -1.34 8.37
N VAL A 151 -12.00 -0.24 8.56
CA VAL A 151 -11.42 1.10 8.83
C VAL A 151 -10.82 1.27 10.23
N LEU A 152 -11.34 0.56 11.25
CA LEU A 152 -10.83 0.59 12.62
C LEU A 152 -10.16 -0.74 12.97
N GLY A 153 -9.07 -0.68 13.73
CA GLY A 153 -8.42 -1.87 14.27
C GLY A 153 -9.32 -2.66 15.23
N SER A 154 -10.30 -2.00 15.85
CA SER A 154 -11.34 -2.63 16.66
C SER A 154 -12.34 -3.47 15.85
N SER A 155 -12.34 -3.42 14.52
CA SER A 155 -13.12 -4.35 13.69
C SER A 155 -12.36 -5.66 13.39
N LEU A 156 -11.06 -5.74 13.69
CA LEU A 156 -10.22 -6.87 13.29
C LEU A 156 -10.31 -8.08 14.22
N VAL A 157 -10.39 -7.85 15.54
CA VAL A 157 -10.29 -8.87 16.59
C VAL A 157 -11.07 -8.42 17.84
N GLY A 158 -11.81 -9.34 18.45
CA GLY A 158 -12.44 -9.14 19.77
C GLY A 158 -13.70 -8.28 19.75
N ASN A 159 -14.42 -8.27 18.63
CA ASN A 159 -15.60 -7.44 18.42
C ASN A 159 -16.82 -8.29 18.08
N SER A 160 -17.78 -8.36 19.01
CA SER A 160 -19.01 -9.14 18.88
C SER A 160 -20.01 -8.61 17.85
N GLN A 161 -19.84 -7.37 17.37
CA GLN A 161 -20.64 -6.80 16.27
C GLN A 161 -20.15 -7.28 14.89
N VAL A 162 -19.00 -7.95 14.81
CA VAL A 162 -18.46 -8.55 13.59
C VAL A 162 -18.51 -10.07 13.74
N ALA A 163 -18.93 -10.77 12.69
CA ALA A 163 -19.02 -12.24 12.71
C ALA A 163 -17.68 -12.90 13.10
N GLU A 164 -17.76 -14.05 13.76
CA GLU A 164 -16.62 -14.78 14.36
C GLU A 164 -15.80 -13.95 15.39
N GLY A 165 -16.32 -12.80 15.83
CA GLY A 165 -15.63 -11.90 16.75
C GLY A 165 -14.60 -10.98 16.08
N GLY A 166 -14.62 -10.82 14.76
CA GLY A 166 -13.75 -9.88 14.03
C GLY A 166 -13.37 -10.32 12.62
N VAL A 167 -12.94 -9.37 11.80
CA VAL A 167 -12.53 -9.62 10.40
C VAL A 167 -11.41 -10.67 10.29
N LEU A 168 -10.44 -10.71 11.21
CA LEU A 168 -9.36 -11.70 11.15
C LEU A 168 -9.81 -13.11 11.56
N PRO A 169 -10.55 -13.33 12.68
CA PRO A 169 -11.25 -14.58 12.93
C PRO A 169 -12.09 -15.06 11.73
N LEU A 170 -12.92 -14.18 11.16
CA LEU A 170 -13.81 -14.48 10.04
C LEU A 170 -13.05 -14.92 8.78
N LEU A 171 -12.00 -14.19 8.41
CA LEU A 171 -11.14 -14.60 7.30
C LEU A 171 -10.45 -15.94 7.59
N GLN A 172 -9.96 -16.17 8.81
CA GLN A 172 -9.27 -17.42 9.18
C GLN A 172 -10.18 -18.65 9.25
N SER A 173 -11.48 -18.50 9.53
CA SER A 173 -12.41 -19.63 9.60
C SER A 173 -13.07 -19.96 8.25
N ARG A 174 -13.32 -18.97 7.38
CA ARG A 174 -14.12 -19.19 6.15
C ARG A 174 -13.44 -18.88 4.81
N PHE A 175 -12.40 -18.04 4.77
CA PHE A 175 -11.88 -17.49 3.51
C PHE A 175 -10.41 -17.79 3.21
N ALA A 176 -9.59 -17.84 4.25
CA ALA A 176 -8.14 -17.77 4.15
C ALA A 176 -7.48 -19.10 4.46
N ARG A 177 -6.41 -19.42 3.73
CA ARG A 177 -5.61 -20.64 3.95
C ARG A 177 -4.32 -20.31 4.70
N ARG A 178 -3.71 -21.32 5.31
CA ARG A 178 -2.44 -21.21 6.07
C ARG A 178 -1.29 -20.55 5.29
N THR A 179 -1.31 -20.65 3.96
CA THR A 179 -0.33 -20.05 3.06
C THR A 179 -0.68 -18.62 2.63
N ASP A 180 -1.88 -18.11 2.89
CA ASP A 180 -2.25 -16.75 2.51
C ASP A 180 -1.47 -15.68 3.30
N ILE A 181 -1.36 -14.48 2.73
CA ILE A 181 -0.56 -13.36 3.24
C ILE A 181 -1.51 -12.26 3.70
N PHE A 182 -1.37 -11.80 4.94
CA PHE A 182 -2.18 -10.71 5.50
C PHE A 182 -1.33 -9.44 5.57
N TYR A 183 -1.79 -8.37 4.95
CA TYR A 183 -1.15 -7.06 4.92
C TYR A 183 -2.13 -6.02 5.45
N ILE A 184 -1.97 -5.70 6.74
CA ILE A 184 -2.95 -4.99 7.55
C ILE A 184 -2.55 -3.52 7.70
N ASN A 185 -3.50 -2.61 7.62
CA ASN A 185 -3.32 -1.20 7.97
C ASN A 185 -4.60 -0.65 8.59
N PHE A 186 -4.48 0.20 9.59
CA PHE A 186 -5.55 1.04 10.09
C PHE A 186 -4.92 2.21 10.85
N GLY A 187 -5.60 3.34 10.94
CA GLY A 187 -5.15 4.41 11.81
C GLY A 187 -5.82 5.73 11.54
N VAL A 188 -5.97 6.11 10.27
CA VAL A 188 -6.60 7.39 9.87
C VAL A 188 -7.98 7.54 10.50
N TRP A 189 -8.82 6.52 10.36
CA TRP A 189 -10.18 6.53 10.89
C TRP A 189 -10.26 6.51 12.41
N HIS A 190 -9.22 6.10 13.13
CA HIS A 190 -9.21 6.29 14.58
C HIS A 190 -9.22 7.79 14.91
N LYS A 191 -8.48 8.64 14.19
CA LYS A 191 -8.38 10.10 14.43
C LYS A 191 -9.73 10.84 14.40
N LYS A 192 -10.80 10.23 13.87
CA LYS A 192 -12.17 10.80 13.83
C LYS A 192 -12.87 10.84 15.21
N SER A 193 -12.18 10.52 16.31
CA SER A 193 -12.68 10.62 17.68
C SER A 193 -11.58 11.16 18.59
N ASP A 194 -11.90 12.03 19.54
CA ASP A 194 -10.92 12.61 20.47
C ASP A 194 -10.21 11.53 21.32
N THR A 195 -10.90 10.42 21.57
CA THR A 195 -10.38 9.26 22.32
C THR A 195 -9.45 8.35 21.50
N TRP A 196 -9.09 8.72 20.25
CA TRP A 196 -8.38 7.84 19.31
C TRP A 196 -7.11 7.19 19.84
N ARG A 197 -6.34 7.89 20.66
CA ARG A 197 -5.12 7.34 21.28
C ARG A 197 -5.44 6.22 22.27
N ALA A 198 -6.56 6.33 22.99
CA ALA A 198 -7.04 5.30 23.92
C ALA A 198 -7.58 4.07 23.19
N SER A 199 -8.18 4.21 21.99
CA SER A 199 -8.71 3.06 21.22
C SER A 199 -7.67 2.40 20.30
N PHE A 200 -6.71 3.16 19.75
CA PHE A 200 -5.74 2.65 18.78
C PHE A 200 -4.72 1.66 19.38
N LYS A 201 -4.18 1.96 20.57
CA LYS A 201 -3.17 1.10 21.21
C LYS A 201 -3.75 -0.26 21.63
N PRO A 202 -4.93 -0.37 22.28
CA PRO A 202 -5.58 -1.66 22.54
C PRO A 202 -5.89 -2.46 21.28
N ALA A 203 -6.25 -1.81 20.17
CA ALA A 203 -6.47 -2.50 18.89
C ALA A 203 -5.18 -3.14 18.33
N LEU A 204 -4.04 -2.44 18.39
CA LEU A 204 -2.74 -3.01 18.07
C LEU A 204 -2.37 -4.19 19.01
N GLU A 205 -2.68 -4.09 20.30
CA GLU A 205 -2.41 -5.15 21.26
C GLU A 205 -3.34 -6.36 21.05
N ALA A 206 -4.60 -6.15 20.65
CA ALA A 206 -5.53 -7.22 20.27
C ALA A 206 -5.04 -7.95 19.01
N LEU A 207 -4.64 -7.23 17.97
CA LEU A 207 -4.00 -7.79 16.77
C LEU A 207 -2.74 -8.59 17.14
N GLY A 208 -1.90 -8.05 18.02
CA GLY A 208 -0.68 -8.70 18.49
C GLY A 208 -0.94 -10.01 19.25
N ARG A 209 -1.89 -10.00 20.22
CA ARG A 209 -2.33 -11.18 20.96
C ARG A 209 -2.91 -12.24 20.03
N PHE A 210 -3.78 -11.84 19.11
CA PHE A 210 -4.40 -12.74 18.13
C PHE A 210 -3.35 -13.38 17.21
N TYR A 211 -2.42 -12.59 16.65
CA TYR A 211 -1.31 -13.16 15.88
C TYR A 211 -0.49 -14.15 16.70
N LYS A 212 -0.12 -13.84 17.95
CA LYS A 212 0.62 -14.77 18.82
C LYS A 212 -0.13 -16.10 18.99
N ALA A 213 -1.45 -16.07 19.15
CA ALA A 213 -2.29 -17.26 19.28
C ALA A 213 -2.49 -18.02 17.96
N THR A 214 -2.53 -17.33 16.80
CA THR A 214 -2.84 -17.96 15.50
C THR A 214 -1.63 -18.20 14.60
N LYS A 215 -0.43 -17.71 14.93
CA LYS A 215 0.79 -17.76 14.10
C LYS A 215 1.16 -19.17 13.60
N SER A 216 0.85 -20.21 14.36
CA SER A 216 1.04 -21.61 13.93
C SER A 216 0.18 -21.99 12.73
N ARG A 217 -1.03 -21.43 12.62
CA ARG A 217 -1.98 -21.63 11.51
C ARG A 217 -1.85 -20.56 10.42
N PHE A 218 -1.54 -19.32 10.77
CA PHE A 218 -1.44 -18.17 9.85
C PHE A 218 -0.18 -17.34 10.15
N PRO A 219 1.01 -17.79 9.69
CA PRO A 219 2.28 -17.17 10.06
C PRO A 219 2.56 -15.83 9.38
N HIS A 220 1.98 -15.60 8.20
CA HIS A 220 2.33 -14.53 7.26
C HIS A 220 1.52 -13.24 7.48
N VAL A 221 1.69 -12.61 8.63
CA VAL A 221 1.10 -11.30 8.93
C VAL A 221 2.15 -10.20 8.79
N LEU A 222 1.79 -9.12 8.10
CA LEU A 222 2.51 -7.87 7.91
C LEU A 222 1.60 -6.71 8.34
N TYR A 223 2.16 -5.66 8.92
CA TYR A 223 1.43 -4.42 9.20
C TYR A 223 2.07 -3.24 8.45
N ARG A 224 1.32 -2.56 7.58
CA ARG A 224 1.76 -1.29 6.96
C ARG A 224 1.52 -0.15 7.95
N GLU A 225 2.49 0.73 8.08
CA GLU A 225 2.33 2.02 8.75
C GLU A 225 1.22 2.86 8.11
N THR A 226 0.57 3.72 8.90
CA THR A 226 -0.25 4.80 8.35
C THR A 226 0.69 5.78 7.64
N PRO A 227 0.40 6.19 6.40
CA PRO A 227 1.22 7.19 5.71
C PRO A 227 1.17 8.55 6.40
N ALA A 228 1.91 9.51 5.87
CA ALA A 228 1.79 10.90 6.27
C ALA A 228 0.39 11.46 6.00
N GLU A 229 0.05 12.50 6.75
CA GLU A 229 -1.12 13.35 6.52
C GLU A 229 -0.59 14.77 6.67
N HIS A 230 -0.67 15.56 5.59
CA HIS A 230 -0.05 16.87 5.56
C HIS A 230 -1.00 17.95 6.08
N PRO A 231 -0.50 18.99 6.78
CA PRO A 231 -1.35 20.10 7.18
C PRO A 231 -2.00 20.74 5.95
N LYS A 232 -3.31 20.98 6.02
CA LYS A 232 -4.02 21.78 5.02
C LYS A 232 -3.63 23.25 5.20
N ASP A 233 -3.17 23.90 4.14
CA ASP A 233 -3.12 25.36 4.07
C ASP A 233 -4.38 25.86 3.38
N SER A 234 -5.35 26.36 4.16
CA SER A 234 -6.59 26.91 3.61
C SER A 234 -6.40 28.21 2.82
N SER A 235 -5.23 28.86 2.90
CA SER A 235 -4.97 30.14 2.21
C SER A 235 -4.41 29.93 0.80
N SER A 236 -3.48 28.99 0.63
CA SER A 236 -3.00 28.53 -0.69
C SER A 236 -3.83 27.36 -1.26
N ASN A 237 -4.77 26.85 -0.47
CA ASN A 237 -5.60 25.67 -0.75
C ASN A 237 -4.78 24.39 -1.06
N ALA A 238 -3.55 24.33 -0.53
CA ALA A 238 -2.55 23.31 -0.81
C ALA A 238 -2.19 22.47 0.44
N CYS A 239 -1.43 21.38 0.22
CA CYS A 239 -0.91 20.54 1.30
C CYS A 239 0.49 20.98 1.69
N GLN A 240 0.66 21.42 2.94
CA GLN A 240 1.92 21.96 3.41
C GLN A 240 3.04 20.92 3.35
N SER A 241 4.02 21.19 2.49
CA SER A 241 5.29 20.46 2.50
C SER A 241 6.01 20.74 3.82
N MET A 242 6.15 19.71 4.66
CA MET A 242 6.94 19.80 5.89
C MET A 242 8.37 20.27 5.58
N ARG A 243 8.99 21.05 6.45
CA ARG A 243 10.37 21.56 6.29
C ARG A 243 11.31 21.00 7.36
N GLY A 244 12.62 20.99 7.07
CA GLY A 244 13.64 20.77 8.11
C GLY A 244 13.83 19.32 8.59
N TYR A 245 13.83 18.35 7.68
CA TYR A 245 14.30 16.99 7.96
C TYR A 245 15.35 16.55 6.93
N THR A 246 15.53 15.26 6.72
CA THR A 246 16.52 14.59 5.86
C THR A 246 16.09 13.12 5.72
N TYR A 247 16.45 12.42 4.65
CA TYR A 247 16.18 10.99 4.46
C TYR A 247 17.43 10.31 3.93
N GLN A 248 17.78 9.19 4.54
CA GLN A 248 19.02 8.47 4.28
C GLN A 248 18.72 7.24 3.41
N PRO A 249 18.92 7.31 2.06
CA PRO A 249 18.33 6.36 1.10
C PRO A 249 18.75 4.89 1.25
N TRP A 250 19.72 4.62 2.11
CA TRP A 250 20.24 3.31 2.45
C TRP A 250 19.68 2.70 3.76
N ASP A 251 19.13 3.46 4.73
CA ASP A 251 18.86 2.94 6.09
C ASP A 251 17.43 2.96 6.64
N GLY A 252 16.56 3.86 6.16
CA GLY A 252 15.21 3.97 6.70
C GLY A 252 14.84 5.12 7.62
N ARG A 253 15.73 6.09 7.84
CA ARG A 253 15.49 7.17 8.78
C ARG A 253 15.15 8.49 8.10
N LEU A 254 14.05 9.08 8.55
CA LEU A 254 13.90 10.53 8.54
C LEU A 254 14.79 11.11 9.65
N VAL A 255 15.60 12.10 9.34
CA VAL A 255 16.55 12.76 10.26
C VAL A 255 16.16 14.23 10.37
N VAL A 256 15.60 14.63 11.51
CA VAL A 256 15.14 16.01 11.72
C VAL A 256 16.32 16.96 11.91
N ASN A 257 16.31 18.07 11.16
CA ASN A 257 17.27 19.17 11.35
C ASN A 257 17.07 19.75 12.76
N PRO A 258 18.12 19.87 13.60
CA PRO A 258 18.00 20.42 14.94
C PRO A 258 17.24 21.75 15.02
N ALA A 259 17.44 22.66 14.07
CA ALA A 259 16.78 23.97 14.05
C ALA A 259 15.26 23.90 13.79
N ALA A 260 14.78 22.81 13.18
CA ALA A 260 13.36 22.61 12.90
C ALA A 260 12.66 21.69 13.92
N ARG A 261 13.38 21.14 14.91
CA ARG A 261 12.92 20.05 15.78
C ARG A 261 11.59 20.34 16.51
N ILE A 262 11.32 21.59 16.84
CA ILE A 262 10.06 22.02 17.47
C ILE A 262 8.90 21.88 16.49
N ALA A 263 9.05 22.40 15.26
CA ALA A 263 8.00 22.39 14.24
C ALA A 263 7.68 21.00 13.68
N VAL A 264 8.63 20.06 13.73
CA VAL A 264 8.46 18.68 13.20
C VAL A 264 8.60 17.60 14.28
N GLN A 265 8.29 17.91 15.54
CA GLN A 265 8.46 17.00 16.67
C GLN A 265 7.72 15.66 16.44
N GLY A 266 8.48 14.56 16.42
CA GLY A 266 7.96 13.20 16.24
C GLY A 266 7.72 12.76 14.79
N TRP A 267 7.96 13.60 13.78
CA TRP A 267 7.88 13.15 12.38
C TRP A 267 8.97 12.13 12.02
N ASP A 268 10.14 12.22 12.66
CA ASP A 268 11.22 11.22 12.61
C ASP A 268 10.76 9.82 13.07
N SER A 269 9.91 9.77 14.09
CA SER A 269 9.36 8.54 14.66
C SER A 269 8.07 8.05 13.97
N GLY A 270 7.61 8.74 12.92
CA GLY A 270 6.36 8.44 12.22
C GLY A 270 5.10 8.92 12.95
N GLY A 271 5.27 9.88 13.86
CA GLY A 271 4.26 10.32 14.80
C GLY A 271 3.95 9.27 15.88
N TRP A 272 3.08 9.66 16.82
CA TRP A 272 2.63 8.79 17.92
C TRP A 272 2.03 7.47 17.41
N MET A 273 1.31 7.50 16.29
CA MET A 273 0.59 6.35 15.73
C MET A 273 1.55 5.25 15.23
N ASN A 274 2.51 5.59 14.38
CA ASN A 274 3.46 4.59 13.88
C ASN A 274 4.51 4.22 14.95
N THR A 275 4.84 5.12 15.87
CA THR A 275 5.58 4.76 17.10
C THR A 275 4.84 3.69 17.90
N ALA A 276 3.55 3.88 18.18
CA ALA A 276 2.73 2.89 18.88
C ALA A 276 2.66 1.56 18.13
N ALA A 277 2.50 1.58 16.80
CA ALA A 277 2.51 0.36 15.97
C ALA A 277 3.85 -0.38 16.06
N ARG A 278 4.98 0.31 15.86
CA ARG A 278 6.35 -0.23 15.99
C ARG A 278 6.56 -0.83 17.39
N THR A 279 6.22 -0.09 18.45
CA THR A 279 6.42 -0.50 19.86
C THR A 279 5.51 -1.65 20.30
N VAL A 280 4.25 -1.69 19.85
CA VAL A 280 3.31 -2.75 20.24
C VAL A 280 3.55 -4.02 19.41
N LEU A 281 3.49 -3.91 18.08
CA LEU A 281 3.53 -5.07 17.18
C LEU A 281 4.92 -5.75 17.18
N GLY A 282 5.97 -4.98 17.47
CA GLY A 282 7.32 -5.51 17.71
C GLY A 282 7.39 -6.53 18.85
N LYS A 283 6.63 -6.37 19.94
CA LYS A 283 6.54 -7.35 21.05
C LYS A 283 6.07 -8.73 20.57
N TYR A 284 5.20 -8.74 19.55
CA TYR A 284 4.60 -9.95 18.97
C TYR A 284 5.36 -10.46 17.73
N LYS A 285 6.47 -9.81 17.37
CA LYS A 285 7.30 -10.13 16.18
C LYS A 285 6.49 -10.13 14.88
N ILE A 286 5.55 -9.20 14.74
CA ILE A 286 4.90 -8.84 13.47
C ILE A 286 5.82 -7.84 12.75
N PRO A 287 6.26 -8.09 11.50
CA PRO A 287 7.01 -7.10 10.76
C PRO A 287 6.14 -5.88 10.40
N VAL A 288 6.61 -4.70 10.80
CA VAL A 288 6.03 -3.41 10.40
C VAL A 288 6.73 -2.93 9.12
N VAL A 289 5.93 -2.51 8.14
CA VAL A 289 6.37 -2.07 6.81
C VAL A 289 6.27 -0.55 6.75
N ALA A 290 7.42 0.09 6.54
CA ALA A 290 7.60 1.53 6.73
C ALA A 290 7.06 2.38 5.57
N ALA A 291 5.75 2.61 5.57
CA ALA A 291 5.06 3.44 4.58
C ALA A 291 4.99 4.93 4.96
N PHE A 292 5.21 5.30 6.23
CA PHE A 292 5.23 6.71 6.62
C PHE A 292 6.43 7.44 6.01
N ASN A 293 7.63 6.87 6.15
CA ASN A 293 8.86 7.57 5.83
C ASN A 293 9.03 7.88 4.32
N ILE A 294 8.30 7.19 3.42
CA ILE A 294 8.22 7.50 1.97
C ILE A 294 7.11 8.48 1.56
N SER A 295 6.24 8.89 2.48
CA SER A 295 5.03 9.66 2.14
C SER A 295 5.06 11.10 2.66
N VAL A 296 5.69 11.38 3.81
CA VAL A 296 6.09 12.75 4.23
C VAL A 296 6.77 13.56 3.11
N PRO A 297 7.68 12.96 2.33
CA PRO A 297 8.46 13.70 1.34
C PRO A 297 7.68 14.03 0.06
N LEU A 298 6.46 13.48 -0.08
CA LEU A 298 5.60 13.58 -1.26
C LEU A 298 4.26 14.24 -0.89
N ALA A 299 4.34 15.31 -0.09
CA ALA A 299 3.22 16.20 0.24
C ALA A 299 2.53 16.80 -1.00
N ASN A 300 3.29 16.93 -2.09
CA ASN A 300 2.81 17.36 -3.39
C ASN A 300 1.98 16.29 -4.14
N ASN A 301 2.13 15.00 -3.85
CA ASN A 301 1.32 13.92 -4.43
C ASN A 301 -0.09 13.79 -3.82
N HIS A 302 -0.51 14.72 -2.97
CA HIS A 302 -1.88 14.83 -2.49
C HIS A 302 -2.82 15.48 -3.53
N ILE A 303 -4.13 15.36 -3.30
CA ILE A 303 -5.18 15.83 -4.22
C ILE A 303 -5.66 17.20 -3.67
N ALA A 304 -5.09 18.29 -4.19
CA ALA A 304 -4.99 19.56 -3.50
C ALA A 304 -5.17 20.79 -4.42
N ALA A 305 -6.26 21.54 -4.19
CA ALA A 305 -6.68 22.68 -4.99
C ALA A 305 -5.55 23.64 -5.41
N ALA A 306 -5.59 24.10 -6.67
CA ALA A 306 -4.47 24.78 -7.30
C ALA A 306 -4.53 26.30 -7.06
N ALA A 307 -3.47 26.86 -6.49
CA ALA A 307 -3.18 28.29 -6.45
C ALA A 307 -1.73 28.54 -6.89
N ALA A 308 -1.47 29.67 -7.54
CA ALA A 308 -0.14 30.00 -8.07
C ALA A 308 0.75 30.67 -7.01
N ALA A 309 2.02 30.28 -6.95
CA ALA A 309 3.05 30.89 -6.11
C ALA A 309 4.38 31.02 -6.90
N PRO A 310 5.22 32.04 -6.62
CA PRO A 310 6.42 32.32 -7.42
C PRO A 310 7.57 31.33 -7.18
N ALA A 311 8.48 31.26 -8.15
CA ALA A 311 9.59 30.30 -8.19
C ALA A 311 10.71 30.57 -7.15
N ALA A 312 11.42 29.50 -6.77
CA ALA A 312 12.58 29.53 -5.87
C ALA A 312 13.86 29.02 -6.56
N ALA A 313 15.02 29.48 -6.09
CA ALA A 313 16.34 29.25 -6.69
C ALA A 313 16.91 27.83 -6.38
N PRO A 314 17.85 27.30 -7.20
CA PRO A 314 18.37 25.95 -7.07
C PRO A 314 19.39 25.80 -5.92
N ALA A 315 19.49 24.58 -5.37
CA ALA A 315 20.47 24.20 -4.36
C ALA A 315 21.30 22.99 -4.83
N ALA A 316 22.61 22.98 -4.55
CA ALA A 316 23.55 21.96 -4.99
C ALA A 316 24.43 21.43 -3.85
N ALA A 317 24.97 20.21 -4.04
CA ALA A 317 26.10 19.60 -3.34
C ALA A 317 26.06 19.53 -1.79
N ALA A 318 25.66 18.37 -1.25
CA ALA A 318 26.10 17.90 0.08
C ALA A 318 26.04 16.36 0.15
N ALA A 319 27.17 15.67 -0.02
CA ALA A 319 27.26 14.21 0.11
C ALA A 319 28.66 13.76 0.57
N ALA A 320 28.85 13.61 1.88
CA ALA A 320 30.04 13.01 2.47
C ALA A 320 29.69 12.29 3.79
N ALA A 321 30.23 11.08 3.95
CA ALA A 321 30.37 10.26 5.16
C ALA A 321 29.26 10.24 6.23
N VAL A 322 28.74 9.04 6.51
CA VAL A 322 29.04 8.31 7.78
C VAL A 322 28.62 6.84 7.61
N ALA A 323 29.52 5.92 7.95
CA ALA A 323 29.26 4.48 7.95
C ALA A 323 29.30 3.93 9.38
N GLY A 324 28.44 2.96 9.69
CA GLY A 324 28.59 2.11 10.89
C GLY A 324 27.69 2.42 12.08
N THR A 325 26.38 2.19 11.97
CA THR A 325 25.52 1.90 13.14
C THR A 325 24.76 0.59 12.93
N ARG A 326 25.08 -0.44 13.74
CA ARG A 326 24.39 -1.74 13.70
C ARG A 326 23.21 -1.72 14.66
N TYR A 327 21.98 -1.70 14.12
CA TYR A 327 20.77 -1.71 14.93
C TYR A 327 20.59 -3.03 15.71
N ARG A 328 20.17 -2.92 16.99
CA ARG A 328 19.93 -4.03 17.92
C ARG A 328 18.83 -4.99 17.45
N TYR A 329 18.01 -4.55 16.50
CA TYR A 329 17.05 -5.36 15.76
C TYR A 329 17.42 -5.29 14.26
N LYS A 330 17.64 -6.45 13.62
CA LYS A 330 18.08 -6.56 12.21
C LYS A 330 16.95 -6.28 11.21
N ILE A 331 16.35 -5.10 11.33
CA ILE A 331 15.28 -4.60 10.47
C ILE A 331 15.82 -3.34 9.78
N PRO A 332 16.51 -3.45 8.62
CA PRO A 332 16.68 -2.29 7.77
C PRO A 332 15.29 -1.82 7.35
N VAL A 333 15.07 -0.53 7.60
CA VAL A 333 13.96 0.29 7.13
C VAL A 333 14.45 0.93 5.81
N VAL A 334 13.62 1.67 5.06
CA VAL A 334 14.08 2.41 3.86
C VAL A 334 13.37 3.78 3.82
N ALA A 335 14.12 4.88 3.69
CA ALA A 335 13.71 6.30 3.84
C ALA A 335 14.41 7.26 2.68
N ALA A 336 13.62 8.72 1.05
CA ALA A 336 13.95 9.67 -0.06
C ALA A 336 13.32 11.00 0.38
N PHE A 337 14.09 12.09 0.43
CA PHE A 337 13.62 13.43 0.84
C PHE A 337 14.70 14.48 0.61
N ASN A 338 15.99 14.12 0.66
CA ASN A 338 17.11 15.00 0.25
C ASN A 338 17.10 15.35 -1.26
N ILE A 339 15.94 15.19 -1.90
CA ILE A 339 15.59 15.42 -3.29
C ILE A 339 14.19 16.06 -3.41
N SER A 340 13.39 16.19 -2.33
CA SER A 340 12.02 16.72 -2.39
C SER A 340 11.78 18.04 -1.64
N VAL A 341 12.78 18.56 -0.91
CA VAL A 341 12.74 19.89 -0.27
C VAL A 341 12.29 21.03 -1.21
N PRO A 342 12.76 21.15 -2.47
CA PRO A 342 12.37 22.25 -3.36
C PRO A 342 11.07 21.99 -4.13
N LEU A 343 10.36 20.89 -3.89
CA LEU A 343 9.35 20.34 -4.81
C LEU A 343 7.90 20.67 -4.41
N ALA A 344 7.68 21.83 -3.80
CA ALA A 344 6.41 22.24 -3.20
C ALA A 344 5.34 22.76 -4.20
N ASN A 345 5.61 22.76 -5.50
CA ASN A 345 4.79 23.48 -6.48
C ASN A 345 3.77 22.57 -7.21
N ASN A 346 3.82 21.26 -6.95
CA ASN A 346 3.29 20.23 -7.84
C ASN A 346 1.93 19.69 -7.37
N HIS A 347 0.96 20.55 -7.10
CA HIS A 347 -0.36 20.12 -6.63
C HIS A 347 -1.32 19.86 -7.82
N ILE A 348 -2.16 18.81 -7.76
CA ILE A 348 -3.35 18.69 -8.65
C ILE A 348 -4.50 19.39 -7.97
N GLY A 349 -5.13 20.33 -8.68
CA GLY A 349 -6.25 21.09 -8.16
C GLY A 349 -7.50 20.28 -7.76
N SER A 350 -8.63 20.99 -7.60
CA SER A 350 -9.94 20.49 -7.15
C SER A 350 -10.65 19.53 -8.13
N HIS A 351 -9.91 18.79 -8.94
CA HIS A 351 -10.38 17.98 -10.07
C HIS A 351 -11.39 16.86 -9.72
N MET A 352 -11.60 16.53 -8.45
CA MET A 352 -12.55 15.50 -8.00
C MET A 352 -13.26 15.81 -6.67
N SER A 353 -12.95 16.94 -6.04
CA SER A 353 -13.47 17.31 -4.73
C SER A 353 -13.40 18.83 -4.59
N PRO A 354 -14.46 19.50 -4.10
CA PRO A 354 -14.39 20.91 -3.71
C PRO A 354 -13.51 21.09 -2.46
N GLU A 355 -13.34 20.05 -1.65
CA GLU A 355 -12.46 20.04 -0.48
C GLU A 355 -11.07 19.50 -0.80
N LEU A 356 -10.05 20.24 -0.36
CA LEU A 356 -8.63 19.86 -0.30
C LEU A 356 -8.40 18.54 0.45
N ASP A 357 -7.75 17.56 -0.19
CA ASP A 357 -7.46 16.23 0.36
C ASP A 357 -5.95 15.99 0.55
N CYS A 358 -5.45 16.37 1.73
CA CYS A 358 -4.07 16.14 2.19
C CYS A 358 -3.87 14.79 2.89
N LEU A 359 -4.75 13.82 2.60
CA LEU A 359 -4.70 12.47 3.13
C LEU A 359 -4.42 11.46 2.02
N HIS A 360 -5.22 11.44 0.95
CA HIS A 360 -5.07 10.47 -0.15
C HIS A 360 -4.00 10.91 -1.16
N TYR A 361 -3.48 9.92 -1.90
CA TYR A 361 -2.37 10.11 -2.85
C TYR A 361 -2.79 9.84 -4.28
N CYS A 362 -2.23 10.62 -5.19
CA CYS A 362 -2.40 10.42 -6.63
C CYS A 362 -1.64 9.16 -7.14
N VAL A 363 -2.03 8.68 -8.32
CA VAL A 363 -1.41 7.55 -9.05
C VAL A 363 -0.98 7.96 -10.46
N PRO A 364 0.19 7.54 -10.97
CA PRO A 364 1.20 6.72 -10.31
C PRO A 364 2.13 7.58 -9.44
N GLY A 365 2.25 7.20 -8.16
CA GLY A 365 2.93 7.98 -7.13
C GLY A 365 3.29 7.17 -5.90
N VAL A 366 2.82 7.59 -4.72
CA VAL A 366 3.04 6.89 -3.44
C VAL A 366 2.45 5.46 -3.41
N PRO A 367 1.25 5.18 -3.97
CA PRO A 367 0.66 3.83 -3.94
C PRO A 367 1.52 2.77 -4.64
N GLU A 368 2.17 3.14 -5.73
CA GLU A 368 3.11 2.33 -6.50
C GLU A 368 4.37 2.03 -5.66
N MET A 369 4.85 3.00 -4.88
CA MET A 369 5.95 2.78 -3.93
C MET A 369 5.54 1.79 -2.83
N TRP A 370 4.28 1.80 -2.36
CA TRP A 370 3.79 0.79 -1.42
C TRP A 370 3.81 -0.63 -2.01
N VAL A 371 3.65 -0.82 -3.33
CA VAL A 371 3.81 -2.13 -3.99
C VAL A 371 5.25 -2.65 -3.87
N TRP A 372 6.25 -1.77 -4.02
CA TRP A 372 7.66 -2.13 -3.83
C TRP A 372 8.00 -2.43 -2.37
N TYR A 373 7.46 -1.67 -1.41
CA TYR A 373 7.64 -1.96 0.03
C TYR A 373 6.97 -3.27 0.45
N LEU A 374 5.78 -3.58 -0.08
CA LEU A 374 5.11 -4.87 0.06
C LEU A 374 5.98 -6.00 -0.51
N PHE A 375 6.50 -5.83 -1.74
CA PHE A 375 7.41 -6.79 -2.35
C PHE A 375 8.67 -7.02 -1.50
N ASN A 376 9.33 -5.97 -1.03
CA ASN A 376 10.53 -6.08 -0.19
C ASN A 376 10.24 -6.73 1.16
N ALA A 377 9.13 -6.39 1.81
CA ALA A 377 8.72 -7.00 3.06
C ALA A 377 8.51 -8.52 2.90
N ILE A 378 7.89 -8.94 1.80
CA ILE A 378 7.72 -10.35 1.41
C ILE A 378 9.07 -11.00 1.08
N ALA A 379 9.85 -10.40 0.17
CA ALA A 379 11.07 -10.99 -0.37
C ALA A 379 12.23 -11.07 0.64
N SER A 380 12.22 -10.20 1.66
CA SER A 380 13.20 -10.23 2.77
C SER A 380 13.07 -11.45 3.69
N GLY A 381 12.02 -12.26 3.55
CA GLY A 381 11.79 -13.47 4.35
C GLY A 381 11.44 -13.23 5.83
N ARG A 382 11.41 -11.98 6.33
CA ARG A 382 11.17 -11.65 7.76
C ARG A 382 9.82 -12.13 8.29
N SER A 383 8.83 -12.21 7.41
CA SER A 383 7.47 -12.73 7.64
C SER A 383 7.35 -14.25 7.47
N GLY A 384 8.47 -14.95 7.26
CA GLY A 384 8.51 -16.36 6.90
C GLY A 384 7.95 -16.67 5.50
N ILE A 385 7.56 -15.66 4.72
CA ILE A 385 7.03 -15.85 3.37
C ILE A 385 8.19 -16.28 2.46
N LYS A 386 7.99 -17.41 1.77
CA LYS A 386 8.92 -17.92 0.75
C LYS A 386 8.22 -17.90 -0.61
N ALA A 387 8.98 -17.64 -1.67
CA ALA A 387 8.49 -17.84 -3.03
C ALA A 387 8.11 -19.31 -3.23
N ILE A 388 7.03 -19.58 -3.94
CA ILE A 388 6.63 -20.95 -4.28
C ILE A 388 7.35 -21.31 -5.58
N ALA A 389 8.18 -22.36 -5.50
CA ALA A 389 8.92 -22.88 -6.64
C ALA A 389 7.94 -23.30 -7.74
N SER A 390 8.30 -23.03 -9.00
CA SER A 390 7.49 -23.44 -10.17
C SER A 390 7.45 -24.96 -10.40
N SER A 391 8.13 -25.73 -9.55
CA SER A 391 8.26 -27.18 -9.56
C SER A 391 7.60 -27.89 -8.36
N SER A 392 6.81 -27.18 -7.53
CA SER A 392 5.88 -27.83 -6.60
C SER A 392 5.02 -28.85 -7.36
N SER A 393 4.75 -30.02 -6.78
CA SER A 393 4.21 -31.15 -7.54
C SER A 393 2.85 -30.83 -8.18
N ARG A 394 2.44 -31.64 -9.17
CA ARG A 394 1.10 -31.52 -9.76
C ARG A 394 -0.02 -31.62 -8.72
N GLU A 395 0.24 -32.22 -7.56
CA GLU A 395 -0.74 -32.43 -6.48
C GLU A 395 -0.94 -31.17 -5.63
N ASP A 396 0.14 -30.44 -5.28
CA ASP A 396 0.05 -29.11 -4.65
C ASP A 396 -0.76 -28.14 -5.52
N MET A 397 -0.50 -28.17 -6.84
CA MET A 397 -1.26 -27.39 -7.81
C MET A 397 -2.70 -27.89 -7.97
N ALA A 398 -2.93 -29.20 -7.92
CA ALA A 398 -4.28 -29.77 -7.97
C ALA A 398 -5.10 -29.38 -6.74
N ALA A 399 -4.51 -29.30 -5.55
CA ALA A 399 -5.21 -28.78 -4.36
C ALA A 399 -5.61 -27.30 -4.53
N ALA A 400 -4.82 -26.51 -5.27
CA ALA A 400 -5.14 -25.11 -5.58
C ALA A 400 -6.16 -24.93 -6.72
N THR A 401 -6.29 -25.89 -7.65
CA THR A 401 -7.28 -25.85 -8.75
C THR A 401 -8.52 -26.70 -8.52
N ARG A 402 -8.51 -27.62 -7.55
CA ARG A 402 -9.69 -28.33 -7.00
C ARG A 402 -10.54 -27.40 -6.12
N SER A 403 -10.90 -26.26 -6.67
CA SER A 403 -12.10 -25.51 -6.30
C SER A 403 -12.98 -25.41 -7.55
N PRO A 404 -13.45 -26.55 -8.10
CA PRO A 404 -14.05 -26.59 -9.42
C PRO A 404 -15.42 -25.93 -9.32
N ASN A 405 -15.66 -24.91 -10.14
CA ASN A 405 -16.93 -24.19 -10.19
C ASN A 405 -17.34 -23.46 -8.89
N LEU A 406 -16.41 -23.01 -8.04
CA LEU A 406 -16.69 -21.82 -7.22
C LEU A 406 -16.87 -20.61 -8.15
N LYS A 407 -18.11 -20.42 -8.60
CA LYS A 407 -18.57 -19.24 -9.34
C LYS A 407 -18.61 -18.04 -8.39
N TYR A 408 -17.44 -17.50 -8.05
CA TYR A 408 -17.33 -16.20 -7.39
C TYR A 408 -18.16 -15.18 -8.18
N LYS A 409 -18.90 -14.31 -7.47
CA LYS A 409 -19.68 -13.24 -8.10
C LYS A 409 -18.71 -12.18 -8.63
N CYS A 410 -18.25 -12.39 -9.87
CA CYS A 410 -17.36 -11.50 -10.58
C CYS A 410 -18.15 -10.56 -11.50
N VAL A 411 -17.92 -9.26 -11.39
CA VAL A 411 -18.53 -8.23 -12.23
C VAL A 411 -17.51 -7.67 -13.24
N PRO A 412 -17.91 -7.39 -14.49
CA PRO A 412 -17.16 -6.49 -15.35
C PRO A 412 -17.06 -5.12 -14.68
N THR A 413 -15.85 -4.57 -14.60
CA THR A 413 -15.57 -3.37 -13.79
C THR A 413 -15.94 -2.09 -14.52
N ALA A 414 -17.21 -1.91 -14.89
CA ALA A 414 -17.62 -0.86 -15.82
C ALA A 414 -18.02 0.48 -15.19
N THR A 415 -18.60 0.47 -13.97
CA THR A 415 -19.44 1.59 -13.48
C THR A 415 -19.48 1.77 -11.95
N MET A 416 -18.45 1.36 -11.20
CA MET A 416 -18.43 1.44 -9.73
C MET A 416 -17.29 2.29 -9.15
N PHE A 417 -17.40 3.61 -9.31
CA PHE A 417 -16.96 4.64 -8.37
C PHE A 417 -17.86 5.86 -8.48
#